data_AF-A0A078L2A8-F1
#
_entry.id   AF-A0A078L2A8-F1
#
_cell.length_a   1.000
_cell.length_b   1.000
_cell.length_c   1.000
_cell.angle_alpha   90.00
_cell.angle_beta   90.00
_cell.angle_gamma   90.00
#
_symmetry.space_group_name_H-M   'P 1'
#
loop_
_entity.id
_entity.type
_entity.pdbx_description
1 polymer ?
#
loop_
_entity_poly.entity_id
_entity_poly.type
_entity_poly.pdbx_seq_one_letter_code
_entity_poly.pdbx_strand_id
1 'polypeptide(L)'
;MDIIQMTLNEQIIIQYNQEIITPTVEENREFSGLAITIKAPKTLSVDREEVAILKKRKPKDKLAVLKSDDELQFASPQSSL
;
A
#
# COMPACT_ATOMS: atom_id res chain seq x y z
N MET A 1 -11.68 -14.71 -15.40
CA MET A 1 -11.02 -14.95 -14.10
C MET A 1 -11.09 -16.43 -13.87
N ASP A 2 -9.96 -17.10 -13.85
CA ASP A 2 -9.90 -18.54 -13.62
C ASP A 2 -9.87 -18.80 -12.12
N ILE A 3 -10.58 -19.85 -11.69
CA ILE A 3 -10.64 -20.25 -10.28
C ILE A 3 -9.78 -21.50 -10.12
N ILE A 4 -8.79 -21.42 -9.24
CA ILE A 4 -7.94 -22.56 -8.89
C ILE A 4 -8.24 -22.94 -7.45
N GLN A 5 -8.58 -24.20 -7.23
CA GLN A 5 -8.75 -24.76 -5.89
C GLN A 5 -7.37 -25.20 -5.39
N MET A 6 -7.02 -24.77 -4.18
CA MET A 6 -5.76 -25.14 -3.52
C MET A 6 -6.04 -25.79 -2.18
N THR A 7 -5.28 -26.82 -1.87
CA THR A 7 -5.21 -27.45 -0.55
C THR A 7 -4.07 -26.86 0.27
N LEU A 8 -4.05 -27.15 1.58
CA LEU A 8 -3.01 -26.66 2.48
C LEU A 8 -1.63 -27.18 2.07
N ASN A 9 -0.63 -26.30 2.03
CA ASN A 9 0.74 -26.52 1.58
C ASN A 9 0.88 -26.84 0.08
N GLU A 10 -0.19 -26.71 -0.70
CA GLU A 10 -0.14 -26.83 -2.15
C GLU A 10 0.51 -25.58 -2.76
N GLN A 11 1.32 -25.81 -3.80
CA GLN A 11 2.00 -24.76 -4.55
C GLN A 11 1.48 -24.72 -5.98
N ILE A 12 1.17 -23.52 -6.47
CA ILE A 12 0.91 -23.31 -7.89
C ILE A 12 2.16 -22.71 -8.51
N ILE A 13 2.48 -23.10 -9.73
CA ILE A 13 3.54 -22.47 -10.53
C ILE A 13 2.88 -21.56 -11.56
N ILE A 14 3.15 -20.26 -11.46
CA ILE A 14 2.68 -19.25 -12.40
C ILE A 14 3.90 -18.72 -13.15
N GLN A 15 3.89 -18.84 -14.48
CA GLN A 15 4.89 -18.19 -15.33
C GLN A 15 4.35 -16.86 -15.83
N TYR A 16 5.03 -15.77 -15.47
CA TYR A 16 4.66 -14.41 -15.85
C TYR A 16 5.90 -13.67 -16.33
N ASN A 17 5.88 -13.11 -17.54
CA ASN A 17 7.02 -12.38 -18.12
C ASN A 17 8.36 -13.11 -18.03
N GLN A 18 8.37 -14.42 -18.31
CA GLN A 18 9.55 -15.31 -18.19
C GLN A 18 10.07 -15.53 -16.76
N GLU A 19 9.38 -15.00 -15.76
CA GLU A 19 9.67 -15.19 -14.35
C GLU A 19 8.68 -16.20 -13.72
N ILE A 20 9.14 -16.88 -12.67
CA ILE A 20 8.34 -17.87 -11.95
C ILE A 20 7.84 -17.26 -10.65
N ILE A 21 6.53 -17.33 -10.43
CA ILE A 21 5.86 -16.92 -9.21
C ILE A 21 5.23 -18.19 -8.61
N THR A 22 5.40 -18.36 -7.30
CA THR A 22 4.94 -19.54 -6.58
C THR A 22 4.11 -19.12 -5.37
N PRO A 23 2.78 -18.98 -5.50
CA PRO A 23 1.89 -18.89 -4.36
C PRO A 23 1.75 -20.25 -3.66
N THR A 24 1.72 -20.20 -2.33
CA THR A 24 1.52 -21.34 -1.43
C THR A 24 0.47 -20.98 -0.39
N VAL A 25 -0.45 -21.88 -0.09
CA VAL A 25 -1.33 -21.74 1.08
C VAL A 25 -0.64 -22.36 2.28
N GLU A 26 -0.43 -21.59 3.35
CA GLU A 26 0.28 -22.00 4.55
C GLU A 26 -0.57 -21.72 5.79
N GLU A 27 -0.36 -22.48 6.85
CA GLU A 27 -0.98 -22.20 8.15
C GLU A 27 -0.21 -21.08 8.85
N ASN A 28 -0.93 -20.02 9.21
CA ASN A 28 -0.37 -18.92 9.98
C ASN A 28 -0.61 -19.15 11.47
N ARG A 29 0.47 -19.53 12.17
CA ARG A 29 0.46 -19.83 13.60
C ARG A 29 0.22 -18.60 14.48
N GLU A 30 0.49 -17.40 14.00
CA GLU A 30 0.35 -16.16 14.80
C GLU A 30 -1.12 -15.73 14.95
N PHE A 31 -1.95 -16.01 13.93
CA PHE A 31 -3.35 -15.59 13.90
C PHE A 31 -4.34 -16.75 13.81
N SER A 32 -3.87 -18.00 13.98
CA SER A 32 -4.69 -19.21 13.90
C SER A 32 -5.57 -19.24 12.64
N GLY A 33 -4.96 -19.07 11.47
CA GLY A 33 -5.67 -18.97 10.20
C GLY A 33 -4.83 -19.43 9.00
N LEU A 34 -5.39 -19.28 7.80
CA LEU A 34 -4.67 -19.55 6.55
C LEU A 34 -4.02 -18.26 6.04
N ALA A 35 -2.80 -18.37 5.55
CA ALA A 35 -2.11 -17.31 4.82
C ALA A 35 -1.74 -17.79 3.42
N ILE A 36 -1.63 -16.84 2.50
CA ILE A 36 -1.10 -17.08 1.16
C ILE A 36 0.28 -16.43 1.11
N THR A 37 1.32 -17.24 0.97
CA THR A 37 2.70 -16.80 0.80
C THR A 37 3.03 -16.80 -0.69
N ILE A 38 3.56 -15.70 -1.23
CA ILE A 38 3.91 -15.58 -2.64
C ILE A 38 5.43 -15.45 -2.76
N LYS A 39 6.08 -16.46 -3.36
CA LYS A 39 7.49 -16.38 -3.73
C LYS A 39 7.60 -15.83 -5.15
N ALA A 40 8.32 -14.73 -5.31
CA ALA A 40 8.55 -14.09 -6.60
C ALA A 40 9.96 -13.47 -6.65
N PRO A 41 10.55 -13.29 -7.85
CA PRO A 41 11.74 -12.47 -8.03
C PRO A 41 11.53 -11.04 -7.54
N LYS A 42 12.59 -10.42 -7.00
CA LYS A 42 12.53 -9.04 -6.47
C LYS A 42 12.31 -7.96 -7.54
N THR A 43 12.45 -8.33 -8.81
CA THR A 43 12.10 -7.53 -9.99
C THR A 43 10.59 -7.30 -10.10
N LEU A 44 9.76 -8.14 -9.48
CA LEU A 44 8.32 -7.99 -9.43
C LEU A 44 7.87 -7.40 -8.10
N SER A 45 6.95 -6.44 -8.16
CA SER A 45 6.22 -5.97 -6.98
C SER A 45 5.09 -6.93 -6.67
N VAL A 46 5.09 -7.51 -5.47
CA VAL A 46 3.98 -8.30 -4.94
C VAL A 46 3.35 -7.51 -3.81
N ASP A 47 2.11 -7.08 -4.01
CA ASP A 47 1.37 -6.23 -3.09
C ASP A 47 -0.02 -6.80 -2.88
N ARG A 48 -0.61 -6.52 -1.70
CA ARG A 48 -2.05 -6.67 -1.54
C ARG A 48 -2.76 -5.61 -2.40
N GLU A 49 -3.94 -5.94 -2.91
CA GLU A 49 -4.68 -5.08 -3.84
C GLU A 49 -4.89 -3.66 -3.27
N GLU A 50 -5.25 -3.55 -1.99
CA GLU A 50 -5.43 -2.27 -1.31
C GLU A 50 -4.14 -1.43 -1.29
N VAL A 51 -2.98 -2.06 -1.11
CA VAL A 51 -1.68 -1.39 -1.13
C VAL A 51 -1.32 -0.97 -2.56
N ALA A 52 -1.59 -1.81 -3.55
CA ALA A 52 -1.35 -1.49 -4.96
C ALA A 52 -2.20 -0.30 -5.43
N ILE A 53 -3.47 -0.24 -5.00
CA ILE A 53 -4.36 0.91 -5.26
C ILE A 53 -3.81 2.18 -4.62
N LEU A 54 -3.34 2.11 -3.37
CA LEU A 54 -2.74 3.27 -2.68
C LEU A 54 -1.46 3.75 -3.36
N LYS A 55 -0.56 2.86 -3.80
CA LYS A 55 0.67 3.24 -4.54
C LYS A 55 0.36 3.94 -5.87
N LYS A 56 -0.73 3.57 -6.54
CA LYS A 56 -1.17 4.20 -7.80
C LYS A 56 -1.77 5.59 -7.58
N ARG A 57 -2.33 5.86 -6.39
CA ARG A 57 -2.78 7.21 -6.02
C ARG A 57 -1.54 8.07 -5.76
N LYS A 58 -1.21 8.96 -6.71
CA LYS A 58 -0.13 9.95 -6.53
C LYS A 58 -0.32 10.68 -5.18
N PRO A 59 0.75 11.12 -4.50
CA PRO A 59 0.66 12.08 -3.40
C PRO A 59 0.27 13.46 -3.95
N LYS A 60 -0.94 13.59 -4.51
CA LYS A 60 -1.56 14.88 -4.84
C LYS A 60 -2.38 15.42 -3.67
N ASP A 61 -2.71 14.58 -2.71
CA ASP A 61 -3.16 15.02 -1.40
C ASP A 61 -1.93 15.26 -0.53
N LYS A 62 -1.03 16.16 -0.99
CA LYS A 62 -0.37 17.01 0.00
C LYS A 62 -1.53 17.70 0.68
N LEU A 63 -1.81 17.27 1.92
CA LEU A 63 -2.46 18.09 2.91
C LEU A 63 -1.94 19.50 2.64
N ALA A 64 -2.77 20.36 2.07
CA ALA A 64 -2.52 21.78 2.08
C ALA A 64 -2.60 22.11 3.57
N VAL A 65 -1.48 21.97 4.28
CA VAL A 65 -1.23 22.78 5.44
C VAL A 65 -1.32 24.18 4.85
N LEU A 66 -2.51 24.80 4.97
CA LEU A 66 -2.63 26.23 4.90
C LEU A 66 -1.60 26.72 5.90
N LYS A 67 -0.42 27.10 5.39
CA LYS A 67 0.36 28.11 6.06
C LYS A 67 -0.55 29.33 6.00
N SER A 68 -1.27 29.56 7.07
CA SER A 68 -1.84 30.86 7.39
C SER A 68 -0.66 31.79 7.67
N ASP A 69 0.09 32.10 6.61
CA ASP A 69 1.03 33.22 6.51
C ASP A 69 0.28 34.43 5.90
N ASP A 70 -1.04 34.52 6.12
CA ASP A 70 -1.75 35.78 5.97
C ASP A 70 -1.42 36.62 7.20
N GLU A 71 -0.58 37.62 6.96
CA GLU A 71 -0.12 38.63 7.90
C GLU A 71 -1.26 39.15 8.79
N LEU A 72 -1.19 38.87 10.09
CA LEU A 72 -1.94 39.65 11.08
C LEU A 72 -1.20 40.97 11.31
N GLN A 73 -1.43 41.94 10.42
CA GLN A 73 -1.09 43.33 10.69
C GLN A 73 -2.07 43.90 11.73
N PHE A 74 -1.64 44.00 12.98
CA PHE A 74 -2.32 44.81 13.99
C PHE A 74 -1.69 46.19 14.02
N ALA A 75 -2.27 47.13 13.26
CA ALA A 75 -2.01 48.54 13.49
C ALA A 75 -2.70 48.96 14.81
N SER A 76 -1.92 49.13 15.87
CA SER A 76 -2.41 49.74 17.11
C SER A 76 -2.68 51.23 16.88
N PRO A 77 -3.82 51.78 17.33
CA PRO A 77 -4.09 53.21 17.20
C PRO A 77 -3.07 54.01 18.01
N GLN A 78 -2.49 55.04 17.39
CA GLN A 78 -1.73 56.04 18.13
C GLN A 78 -2.64 56.70 19.18
N SER A 79 -2.30 56.54 20.46
CA SER A 79 -2.83 57.41 21.51
C SER A 79 -1.77 58.44 21.86
N SER A 80 -1.98 59.66 21.40
CA SER A 80 -1.25 60.85 21.84
C SER A 80 -1.65 61.19 23.27
N LEU A 81 -0.67 61.44 24.13
CA LEU A 81 -0.62 62.50 25.16
C LEU A 81 0.74 62.50 25.86
#